data_AF-A0A6G1IZZ1-F1
#
_entry.id   AF-A0A6G1IZZ1-F1
#
_cell.length_a   1.000
_cell.length_b   1.000
_cell.length_c   1.000
_cell.angle_alpha   90.00
_cell.angle_beta   90.00
_cell.angle_gamma   90.00
#
_symmetry.space_group_name_H-M   'P 1'
#
loop_
_entity.id
_entity.type
_entity.pdbx_description
1 polymer ?
#
loop_
_entity_poly.entity_id
_entity_poly.type
_entity_poly.pdbx_seq_one_letter_code
_entity_poly.pdbx_strand_id
1 'polypeptide(L)'
;MTWASSLAQKLLVTFSLFIMLHRDVRILHQQYCDIVRIAPKELSFAQTDAWNDIYSNSGAANAFPKSKVWHNKQPGRPTSVLHAIDPKTHARFRRAIDPGFAERAVLMQEPPVQEYIENFISRIRAMAGAGPDNAAMINIVRWYNYVTFDFIGELGFGESFGCLENDGYDPL
;
A
#
# COMPACT_ATOMS: atom_id res chain seq x y z
N MET A 1 30.62 -29.46 16.16
CA MET A 1 29.20 -29.08 15.98
C MET A 1 29.06 -27.56 16.04
N THR A 2 29.15 -26.98 14.84
CA THR A 2 28.59 -25.71 14.33
C THR A 2 28.21 -24.58 15.31
N TRP A 3 29.17 -23.71 15.63
CA TRP A 3 28.93 -22.32 16.05
C TRP A 3 28.77 -21.34 14.87
N ALA A 4 29.08 -21.81 13.64
CA ALA A 4 28.98 -21.04 12.41
C ALA A 4 27.53 -20.79 11.92
N SER A 5 26.52 -21.41 12.54
CA SER A 5 25.10 -21.27 12.13
C SER A 5 24.41 -20.02 12.69
N SER A 6 24.90 -19.43 13.78
CA SER A 6 24.23 -18.28 14.44
C SER A 6 24.33 -16.99 13.64
N LEU A 7 25.49 -16.70 13.06
CA LEU A 7 25.69 -15.46 12.29
C LEU A 7 25.03 -15.54 10.92
N ALA A 8 25.10 -16.70 10.26
CA ALA A 8 24.43 -16.94 8.98
C ALA A 8 22.91 -16.88 9.13
N GLN A 9 22.35 -17.43 10.21
CA GLN A 9 20.91 -17.38 10.48
C GLN A 9 20.46 -15.97 10.91
N LYS A 10 21.27 -15.24 11.68
CA LYS A 10 21.00 -13.81 11.97
C LYS A 10 21.11 -12.94 10.71
N LEU A 11 22.12 -13.17 9.87
CA LEU A 11 22.32 -12.47 8.60
C LEU A 11 21.21 -12.79 7.61
N LEU A 12 20.81 -14.07 7.47
CA LEU A 12 19.69 -14.52 6.65
C LEU A 12 18.36 -13.91 7.13
N VAL A 13 18.13 -13.85 8.44
CA VAL A 13 16.95 -13.15 9.00
C VAL A 13 17.01 -11.67 8.66
N THR A 14 18.13 -10.97 8.91
CA THR A 14 18.24 -9.53 8.56
C THR A 14 18.18 -9.23 7.07
N PHE A 15 18.64 -10.13 6.20
CA PHE A 15 18.67 -9.95 4.74
C PHE A 15 17.34 -10.33 4.09
N SER A 16 16.65 -11.35 4.62
CA SER A 16 15.30 -11.76 4.18
C SER A 16 14.21 -10.80 4.66
N LEU A 17 14.41 -10.16 5.82
CA LEU A 17 13.53 -9.15 6.39
C LEU A 17 13.25 -7.96 5.46
N PHE A 18 14.11 -7.71 4.46
CA PHE A 18 13.92 -6.59 3.53
C PHE A 18 13.05 -6.91 2.30
N ILE A 19 12.85 -8.18 1.93
CA ILE A 19 12.13 -8.54 0.68
C ILE A 19 11.05 -9.61 0.90
N MET A 20 11.20 -10.53 1.86
CA MET A 20 10.26 -11.65 2.07
C MET A 20 9.78 -11.84 3.52
N LEU A 21 9.84 -10.80 4.36
CA LEU A 21 9.37 -10.81 5.76
C LEU A 21 8.03 -11.56 5.95
N HIS A 22 7.03 -11.28 5.11
CA HIS A 22 5.71 -11.92 5.19
C HIS A 22 5.75 -13.46 5.03
N ARG A 23 6.67 -14.00 4.22
CA ARG A 23 6.82 -15.45 4.04
C ARG A 23 7.49 -16.10 5.24
N ASP A 24 8.55 -15.49 5.75
CA ASP A 24 9.30 -16.01 6.89
C ASP A 24 8.45 -15.99 8.16
N VAL A 25 7.76 -14.89 8.41
CA VAL A 25 6.83 -14.76 9.55
C VAL A 25 5.73 -15.81 9.47
N ARG A 26 5.17 -16.06 8.28
CA ARG A 26 4.19 -17.14 8.08
C ARG A 26 4.77 -18.51 8.43
N ILE A 27 6.00 -18.82 8.01
CA ILE A 27 6.67 -20.09 8.36
C ILE A 27 6.88 -20.21 9.88
N LEU A 28 7.29 -19.12 10.54
CA LEU A 28 7.44 -19.10 12.00
C LEU A 28 6.11 -19.37 12.71
N HIS A 29 5.02 -18.76 12.25
CA HIS A 29 3.69 -19.04 12.82
C HIS A 29 3.26 -20.50 12.63
N GLN A 30 3.55 -21.09 11.47
CA GLN A 30 3.27 -22.51 11.21
C GLN A 30 4.10 -23.45 12.10
N GLN A 31 5.32 -23.05 12.46
CA GLN A 31 6.23 -23.88 13.25
C GLN A 31 6.00 -23.77 14.75
N TYR A 32 5.72 -22.57 15.27
CA TYR A 32 5.71 -22.30 16.70
C TYR A 32 4.29 -22.13 17.24
N CYS A 33 3.61 -21.04 16.86
CA CYS A 33 2.24 -20.72 17.25
C CYS A 33 1.78 -19.40 16.61
N ASP A 34 0.55 -18.97 16.90
CA ASP A 34 -0.02 -17.73 16.38
C ASP A 34 0.62 -16.45 16.94
N ILE A 35 1.49 -16.54 17.95
CA ILE A 35 2.17 -15.38 18.55
C ILE A 35 3.67 -15.66 18.61
N VAL A 36 4.44 -15.03 17.72
CA VAL A 36 5.89 -15.25 17.63
C VAL A 36 6.67 -13.95 17.84
N ARG A 37 7.77 -14.02 18.60
CA ARG A 37 8.69 -12.90 18.76
C ARG A 37 9.72 -12.92 17.64
N ILE A 38 9.68 -11.90 16.77
CA ILE A 38 10.58 -11.80 15.60
C ILE A 38 11.77 -10.88 15.84
N ALA A 39 11.69 -9.99 16.84
CA ALA A 39 12.80 -9.14 17.29
C ALA A 39 12.67 -8.84 18.80
N PRO A 40 13.71 -8.28 19.47
CA PRO A 40 13.67 -8.01 20.91
C PRO A 40 12.45 -7.20 21.36
N LYS A 41 11.97 -6.27 20.51
CA LYS A 41 10.81 -5.40 20.78
C LYS A 41 9.67 -5.58 19.75
N GLU A 42 9.58 -6.74 19.11
CA GLU A 42 8.60 -6.99 18.05
C GLU A 42 7.96 -8.37 18.19
N LEU A 43 6.65 -8.37 18.28
CA LEU A 43 5.79 -9.54 18.30
C LEU A 43 4.93 -9.54 17.03
N SER A 44 4.83 -10.70 16.39
CA SER A 44 3.91 -10.93 15.29
C SER A 44 2.73 -11.76 15.79
N PHE A 45 1.53 -11.40 15.35
CA PHE A 45 0.27 -12.00 15.74
C PHE A 45 -0.47 -12.50 14.49
N ALA A 46 -0.89 -13.76 14.50
CA ALA A 46 -1.67 -14.41 13.45
C ALA A 46 -3.09 -14.76 13.92
N GLN A 47 -3.65 -13.96 14.83
CA GLN A 47 -5.00 -14.13 15.37
C GLN A 47 -5.88 -12.93 14.97
N THR A 48 -7.17 -13.19 14.74
CA THR A 48 -8.14 -12.15 14.35
C THR A 48 -8.35 -11.11 15.45
N ASP A 49 -8.35 -11.55 16.71
CA ASP A 49 -8.65 -10.70 17.86
C ASP A 49 -7.57 -9.62 18.08
N ALA A 50 -6.32 -9.93 17.71
CA ALA A 50 -5.20 -9.00 17.77
C ALA A 50 -5.42 -7.75 16.93
N TRP A 51 -6.25 -7.81 15.88
CA TRP A 51 -6.59 -6.63 15.09
C TRP A 51 -7.27 -5.56 15.95
N ASN A 52 -8.25 -5.97 16.74
CA ASN A 52 -9.00 -5.05 17.60
C ASN A 52 -8.13 -4.56 18.75
N ASP A 53 -7.36 -5.44 19.37
CA ASP A 53 -6.49 -5.09 20.51
C ASP A 53 -5.36 -4.13 20.11
N ILE A 54 -4.85 -4.23 18.89
CA ILE A 54 -3.70 -3.43 18.43
C ILE A 54 -4.15 -2.14 17.74
N TYR A 55 -5.12 -2.23 16.83
CA TYR A 55 -5.47 -1.16 15.90
C TYR A 55 -6.79 -0.46 16.19
N SER A 56 -7.67 -1.04 17.02
CA SER A 56 -8.95 -0.40 17.29
C SER A 56 -8.84 0.70 18.36
N ASN A 57 -9.60 1.77 18.15
CA ASN A 57 -9.89 2.77 19.16
C ASN A 57 -11.22 2.51 19.90
N SER A 58 -11.83 1.34 19.70
CA SER A 58 -13.09 0.96 20.35
C SER A 58 -12.84 0.23 21.67
N GLY A 59 -12.98 0.91 22.82
CA GLY A 59 -12.88 0.29 24.14
C GLY A 59 -12.30 1.20 25.23
N ALA A 60 -11.76 0.58 26.28
CA ALA A 60 -11.13 1.26 27.43
C ALA A 60 -9.69 1.75 27.17
N ALA A 61 -9.07 1.33 26.06
CA ALA A 61 -7.72 1.70 25.67
C ALA A 61 -7.69 2.26 24.23
N ASN A 62 -6.79 3.21 23.99
CA ASN A 62 -6.53 3.72 22.64
C ASN A 62 -5.67 2.72 21.84
N ALA A 63 -5.80 2.74 20.51
CA ALA A 63 -4.95 1.97 19.63
C ALA A 63 -3.46 2.27 19.89
N PHE A 64 -2.60 1.27 19.65
CA PHE A 64 -1.17 1.46 19.80
C PHE A 64 -0.65 2.53 18.83
N PRO A 65 0.28 3.39 19.27
CA PRO A 65 0.90 4.34 18.36
C PRO A 65 1.70 3.62 17.29
N LYS A 66 1.76 4.22 16.09
CA LYS A 66 2.58 3.70 14.98
C LYS A 66 4.04 3.54 15.42
N SER A 67 4.68 2.45 14.98
CA SER A 67 6.09 2.21 15.28
C SER A 67 6.99 3.25 14.61
N LYS A 68 7.89 3.87 15.39
CA LYS A 68 8.96 4.74 14.89
C LYS A 68 9.91 4.05 13.91
N VAL A 69 10.04 2.72 13.98
CA VAL A 69 10.92 1.98 13.06
C VAL A 69 10.35 1.99 11.65
N TRP A 70 9.03 1.86 11.52
CA TRP A 70 8.35 1.68 10.24
C TRP A 70 7.69 2.97 9.70
N HIS A 71 7.34 3.91 10.57
CA HIS A 71 6.53 5.08 10.22
C HIS A 71 7.23 6.41 10.53
N ASN A 72 8.56 6.41 10.68
CA ASN A 72 9.27 7.67 10.90
C ASN A 72 9.09 8.59 9.69
N LYS A 73 9.04 9.89 9.94
CA LYS A 73 9.09 10.87 8.86
C LYS A 73 10.44 10.79 8.15
N GLN A 74 10.44 11.02 6.84
CA GLN A 74 11.68 11.17 6.11
C GLN A 74 12.43 12.43 6.57
N PRO A 75 13.77 12.37 6.73
CA PRO A 75 14.57 13.55 7.07
C PRO A 75 14.33 14.70 6.09
N GLY A 76 14.12 15.92 6.61
CA GLY A 76 13.89 17.12 5.80
C GLY A 76 12.49 17.25 5.17
N ARG A 77 11.58 16.28 5.38
CA ARG A 77 10.20 16.34 4.87
C ARG A 77 9.19 16.69 5.98
N PRO A 78 8.09 17.38 5.65
CA PRO A 78 7.03 17.64 6.62
C PRO A 78 6.33 16.33 7.04
N THR A 79 5.75 16.32 8.23
CA THR A 79 4.95 15.19 8.70
C THR A 79 3.64 15.13 7.93
N SER A 80 3.32 13.96 7.36
CA SER A 80 2.02 13.69 6.73
C SER A 80 1.14 12.79 7.60
N VAL A 81 -0.11 12.59 7.20
CA VAL A 81 -1.04 11.64 7.87
C VAL A 81 -0.45 10.21 7.96
N LEU A 82 0.37 9.81 6.98
CA LEU A 82 0.99 8.48 6.96
C LEU A 82 2.04 8.31 8.07
N HIS A 83 2.81 9.36 8.36
CA HIS A 83 3.95 9.33 9.28
C HIS A 83 3.66 9.98 10.65
N ALA A 84 2.44 10.49 10.86
CA ALA A 84 2.04 11.06 12.14
C ALA A 84 1.90 9.94 13.21
N ILE A 85 2.89 9.83 14.09
CA ILE A 85 2.92 8.86 15.20
C ILE A 85 2.04 9.31 16.38
N ASP A 86 2.01 10.62 16.65
CA ASP A 86 1.15 11.18 17.69
C ASP A 86 -0.33 11.10 17.26
N PRO A 87 -1.20 10.44 18.04
CA PRO A 87 -2.61 10.25 17.68
C PRO A 87 -3.37 11.57 17.47
N LYS A 88 -3.05 12.63 18.23
CA LYS A 88 -3.71 13.94 18.08
C LYS A 88 -3.34 14.59 16.75
N THR A 89 -2.06 14.57 16.39
CA THR A 89 -1.56 15.07 15.11
C THR A 89 -2.14 14.27 13.95
N HIS A 90 -2.18 12.94 14.07
CA HIS A 90 -2.81 12.06 13.08
C HIS A 90 -4.29 12.38 12.88
N ALA A 91 -5.06 12.49 13.98
CA ALA A 91 -6.47 12.84 13.93
C ALA A 91 -6.74 14.22 13.30
N ARG A 92 -5.86 15.21 13.55
CA ARG A 92 -5.95 16.53 12.90
C ARG A 92 -5.78 16.43 11.39
N PHE A 93 -4.77 15.69 10.92
CA PHE A 93 -4.55 15.50 9.48
C PHE A 93 -5.65 14.65 8.83
N ARG A 94 -6.09 13.58 9.50
CA ARG A 94 -7.19 12.73 9.02
C ARG A 94 -8.47 13.56 8.84
N ARG A 95 -8.84 14.37 9.83
CA ARG A 95 -10.01 15.26 9.75
C ARG A 95 -9.99 16.21 8.55
N ALA A 96 -8.82 16.65 8.09
CA ALA A 96 -8.70 17.52 6.92
C ALA A 96 -9.00 16.78 5.60
N ILE A 97 -8.71 15.48 5.53
CA ILE A 97 -8.91 14.66 4.31
C ILE A 97 -10.22 13.86 4.33
N ASP A 98 -10.81 13.61 5.50
CA ASP A 98 -12.04 12.82 5.68
C ASP A 98 -13.20 13.21 4.75
N PRO A 99 -13.48 14.51 4.49
CA PRO A 99 -14.58 14.89 3.60
C PRO A 99 -14.45 14.33 2.18
N GLY A 100 -13.22 14.17 1.67
CA GLY A 100 -12.96 13.60 0.34
C GLY A 100 -13.29 12.11 0.23
N PHE A 101 -13.47 11.44 1.37
CA PHE A 101 -13.83 10.01 1.46
C PHE A 101 -15.25 9.80 2.01
N ALA A 102 -16.06 10.86 2.15
CA ALA A 102 -17.45 10.73 2.53
C ALA A 102 -18.24 10.04 1.42
N GLU A 103 -19.30 9.31 1.75
CA GLU A 103 -20.16 8.58 0.79
C GLU A 103 -20.57 9.45 -0.40
N ARG A 104 -21.05 10.67 -0.14
CA ARG A 104 -21.40 11.63 -1.20
C ARG A 104 -20.21 11.99 -2.09
N ALA A 105 -19.01 12.19 -1.53
CA ALA A 105 -17.82 12.52 -2.32
C ALA A 105 -17.40 11.34 -3.20
N VAL A 106 -17.47 10.12 -2.67
CA VAL A 106 -17.20 8.89 -3.43
C VAL A 106 -18.19 8.71 -4.58
N LEU A 107 -19.49 8.94 -4.35
CA LEU A 107 -20.50 8.89 -5.42
C LEU A 107 -20.28 9.95 -6.50
N MET A 108 -19.83 11.14 -6.12
CA MET A 108 -19.47 12.18 -7.10
C MET A 108 -18.24 11.82 -7.94
N GLN A 109 -17.39 10.91 -7.45
CA GLN A 109 -16.21 10.42 -8.17
C GLN A 109 -16.52 9.22 -9.08
N GLU A 110 -17.70 8.59 -8.98
CA GLU A 110 -18.05 7.44 -9.82
C GLU A 110 -18.01 7.75 -11.32
N PRO A 111 -18.65 8.83 -11.83
CA PRO A 111 -18.62 9.12 -13.26
C PRO A 111 -17.21 9.26 -13.87
N PRO A 112 -16.27 10.06 -13.31
CA PRO A 112 -14.93 10.13 -13.87
C PRO A 112 -14.17 8.79 -13.75
N VAL A 113 -14.38 8.01 -12.68
CA VAL A 113 -13.81 6.66 -12.58
C VAL A 113 -14.27 5.77 -13.73
N GLN A 114 -15.57 5.80 -14.04
CA GLN A 114 -16.12 5.01 -15.15
C GLN A 114 -15.49 5.43 -16.49
N GLU A 115 -15.35 6.73 -16.74
CA GLU A 115 -14.72 7.24 -17.96
C GLU A 115 -13.26 6.75 -18.12
N TYR A 116 -12.46 6.83 -17.04
CA TYR A 116 -11.09 6.33 -17.04
C TYR A 116 -11.01 4.81 -17.31
N ILE A 117 -11.92 4.03 -16.72
CA ILE A 117 -12.00 2.58 -16.93
C ILE A 117 -12.44 2.26 -18.35
N GLU A 118 -13.42 2.97 -18.90
CA GLU A 118 -13.90 2.79 -20.27
C GLU A 118 -12.79 3.10 -21.29
N ASN A 119 -12.04 4.19 -21.09
CA ASN A 119 -10.89 4.54 -21.92
C ASN A 119 -9.81 3.45 -21.84
N PHE A 120 -9.46 3.01 -20.63
CA PHE A 120 -8.53 1.90 -20.43
C PHE A 120 -8.96 0.64 -21.19
N ILE A 121 -10.21 0.19 -21.05
CA ILE A 121 -10.75 -0.98 -21.76
C ILE A 121 -10.72 -0.77 -23.28
N SER A 122 -11.09 0.42 -23.74
CA SER A 122 -11.08 0.78 -25.16
C SER A 122 -9.66 0.66 -25.75
N ARG A 123 -8.65 1.17 -25.05
CA ARG A 123 -7.24 1.06 -25.47
C ARG A 123 -6.76 -0.38 -25.52
N ILE A 124 -7.09 -1.19 -24.51
CA ILE A 124 -6.77 -2.62 -24.49
C ILE A 124 -7.40 -3.34 -25.69
N ARG A 125 -8.68 -3.08 -25.99
CA ARG A 125 -9.38 -3.66 -27.15
C ARG A 125 -8.77 -3.22 -28.48
N ALA A 126 -8.42 -1.94 -28.61
CA ALA A 126 -7.79 -1.40 -29.81
C ALA A 126 -6.43 -2.06 -30.08
N MET A 127 -5.59 -2.23 -29.05
CA MET A 127 -4.32 -2.94 -29.19
C MET A 127 -4.51 -4.41 -29.58
N ALA A 128 -5.48 -5.10 -28.96
CA ALA A 128 -5.78 -6.49 -29.29
C ALA A 128 -6.25 -6.63 -30.76
N GLY A 129 -7.18 -5.77 -31.20
CA GLY A 129 -7.71 -5.78 -32.57
C GLY A 129 -6.70 -5.36 -33.65
N ALA A 130 -5.63 -4.64 -33.27
CA ALA A 130 -4.55 -4.28 -34.20
C ALA A 130 -3.49 -5.39 -34.36
N GLY A 131 -3.50 -6.41 -33.50
CA GLY A 131 -2.55 -7.51 -33.54
C GLY A 131 -2.97 -8.66 -34.48
N PRO A 132 -2.05 -9.57 -34.83
CA PRO A 132 -2.37 -10.78 -35.58
C PRO A 132 -3.46 -11.59 -34.86
N ASP A 133 -4.41 -12.14 -35.62
CA ASP A 133 -5.52 -12.95 -35.09
C ASP A 133 -6.36 -12.27 -33.99
N ASN A 134 -6.45 -10.92 -34.01
CA ASN A 134 -7.07 -10.11 -32.96
C ASN A 134 -6.47 -10.35 -31.56
N ALA A 135 -5.16 -10.60 -31.49
CA ALA A 135 -4.43 -10.82 -30.24
C ALA A 135 -3.18 -9.94 -30.13
N ALA A 136 -2.92 -9.44 -28.92
CA ALA A 136 -1.71 -8.68 -28.59
C ALA A 136 -1.15 -9.07 -27.23
N MET A 137 0.18 -9.04 -27.10
CA MET A 137 0.86 -9.20 -25.81
C MET A 137 0.90 -7.83 -25.11
N ILE A 138 0.10 -7.67 -24.06
CA ILE A 138 -0.07 -6.39 -23.36
C ILE A 138 0.52 -6.48 -21.95
N ASN A 139 1.38 -5.53 -21.59
CA ASN A 139 1.85 -5.39 -20.21
C ASN A 139 0.77 -4.70 -19.36
N ILE A 140 -0.09 -5.50 -18.71
CA ILE A 140 -1.22 -4.98 -17.94
C ILE A 140 -0.78 -4.13 -16.74
N VAL A 141 0.39 -4.40 -16.15
CA VAL A 141 0.91 -3.63 -15.00
C VAL A 141 1.17 -2.18 -15.40
N ARG A 142 1.74 -1.97 -16.61
CA ARG A 142 1.96 -0.63 -17.15
C ARG A 142 0.63 0.12 -17.32
N TRP A 143 -0.36 -0.51 -17.92
CA TRP A 143 -1.64 0.13 -18.16
C TRP A 143 -2.45 0.39 -16.89
N TYR A 144 -2.37 -0.49 -15.90
CA TYR A 144 -2.91 -0.24 -14.56
C TYR A 144 -2.26 0.98 -13.91
N ASN A 145 -0.94 1.15 -14.08
CA ASN A 145 -0.28 2.35 -13.59
C ASN A 145 -0.79 3.59 -14.32
N TYR A 146 -0.92 3.58 -15.65
CA TYR A 146 -1.43 4.73 -16.41
C TYR A 146 -2.82 5.18 -15.94
N VAL A 147 -3.79 4.25 -15.86
CA VAL A 147 -5.14 4.61 -15.37
C VAL A 147 -5.13 5.10 -13.93
N THR A 148 -4.28 4.52 -13.08
CA THR A 148 -4.20 4.91 -11.67
C THR A 148 -3.54 6.28 -11.51
N PHE A 149 -2.49 6.58 -12.27
CA PHE A 149 -1.83 7.88 -12.24
C PHE A 149 -2.76 8.97 -12.74
N ASP A 150 -3.40 8.79 -13.89
CA ASP A 150 -4.32 9.79 -14.45
C ASP A 150 -5.50 10.04 -13.51
N PHE A 151 -6.08 8.98 -12.95
CA PHE A 151 -7.18 9.11 -12.00
C PHE A 151 -6.75 9.80 -10.69
N ILE A 152 -5.61 9.45 -10.12
CA ILE A 152 -5.07 10.13 -8.92
C ILE A 152 -4.69 11.58 -9.24
N GLY A 153 -4.21 11.85 -10.46
CA GLY A 153 -3.94 13.19 -10.99
C GLY A 153 -5.20 14.05 -10.93
N GLU A 154 -6.27 13.56 -11.54
CA GLU A 154 -7.57 14.22 -11.56
C GLU A 154 -8.09 14.47 -10.14
N LEU A 155 -8.03 13.47 -9.26
CA LEU A 155 -8.50 13.61 -7.88
C LEU A 155 -7.63 14.54 -7.02
N GLY A 156 -6.32 14.50 -7.22
CA GLY A 156 -5.35 15.17 -6.35
C GLY A 156 -5.02 16.59 -6.78
N PHE A 157 -5.02 16.84 -8.10
CA PHE A 157 -4.55 18.08 -8.73
C PHE A 157 -5.60 18.72 -9.65
N GLY A 158 -6.70 18.02 -9.96
CA GLY A 158 -7.72 18.49 -10.88
C GLY A 158 -7.31 18.39 -12.35
N GLU A 159 -6.25 17.64 -12.65
CA GLU A 159 -5.76 17.40 -14.00
C GLU A 159 -5.18 15.99 -14.14
N SER A 160 -5.51 15.33 -15.25
CA SER A 160 -4.89 14.07 -15.67
C SER A 160 -3.42 14.28 -16.05
N PHE A 161 -2.59 13.25 -15.84
CA PHE A 161 -1.21 13.23 -16.37
C PHE A 161 -1.16 12.74 -17.83
N GLY A 162 -2.30 12.48 -18.47
CA GLY A 162 -2.38 12.09 -19.87
C GLY A 162 -1.71 10.76 -20.20
N CYS A 163 -1.48 9.89 -19.21
CA CYS A 163 -0.74 8.64 -19.40
C CYS A 163 -1.48 7.65 -20.31
N LEU A 164 -2.81 7.57 -20.19
CA LEU A 164 -3.66 6.70 -21.02
C LEU A 164 -3.75 7.18 -22.47
N GLU A 165 -3.64 8.48 -22.71
CA GLU A 165 -3.74 9.05 -24.05
C GLU A 165 -2.44 8.91 -24.83
N ASN A 166 -1.30 9.08 -24.14
CA ASN A 166 0.02 9.16 -24.73
C ASN A 166 0.81 7.82 -24.71
N ASP A 167 0.23 6.74 -24.15
CA ASP A 167 0.91 5.43 -23.95
C ASP A 167 2.30 5.58 -23.32
N GLY A 168 2.36 6.44 -22.30
CA GLY A 168 3.62 6.93 -21.74
C GLY A 168 3.39 7.62 -20.40
N TYR A 169 4.43 7.70 -19.58
CA TYR A 169 4.40 8.63 -18.46
C TYR A 169 4.73 10.03 -18.99
N ASP A 170 3.95 11.04 -18.63
CA ASP A 170 4.33 12.42 -18.88
C ASP A 170 5.61 12.74 -18.07
N PRO A 171 6.69 13.20 -18.71
CA PRO A 171 7.85 13.72 -18.01
C PRO A 171 7.52 15.10 -17.44
N LEU A 172 6.85 15.15 -16.29
CA LEU A 172 6.84 16.38 -15.48
C LEU A 172 8.27 16.87 -15.20
#